data_AF-A0AAN4YXE0-F1
#
_entry.id   AF-A0AAN4YXE0-F1
#
_cell.length_a   1.000
_cell.length_b   1.000
_cell.length_c   1.000
_cell.angle_alpha   90.00
_cell.angle_beta   90.00
_cell.angle_gamma   90.00
#
_symmetry.space_group_name_H-M   'P 1'
#
loop_
_entity.id
_entity.type
_entity.pdbx_description
1 polymer ?
#
loop_
_entity_poly.entity_id
_entity_poly.type
_entity_poly.pdbx_seq_one_letter_code
_entity_poly.pdbx_strand_id
1 'polypeptide(L)'
;MMASNQRTSVLFLANSEHGQTNIILAITHELLVRGDVDVHIGSFPALERRIDKLLADNASAYDGSFRSRIHFHPIRGPSNTDVFIRTGKRGAFHPPGYHGAVLGFQSLCEDIWGWTEEEYVDIYNCCVEIIKTVQPSVIAADFFFLQGRDAAYNTGYTAILINTTSLTHIVLGLQSQSAALWKYPL
;
A
#
# COMPACT_ATOMS: atom_id res chain seq x y z
N MET A 1 -16.40 3.57 -33.76
CA MET A 1 -16.19 2.88 -32.47
C MET A 1 -15.97 3.98 -31.45
N MET A 2 -16.97 4.29 -30.63
CA MET A 2 -16.86 5.37 -29.65
C MET A 2 -15.83 4.93 -28.59
N ALA A 3 -14.67 5.59 -28.56
CA ALA A 3 -13.82 5.53 -27.38
C ALA A 3 -14.68 6.06 -26.22
N SER A 4 -15.00 5.20 -25.24
CA SER A 4 -15.58 5.68 -24.00
C SER A 4 -14.62 6.74 -23.48
N ASN A 5 -15.14 7.93 -23.22
CA ASN A 5 -14.39 9.05 -22.67
C ASN A 5 -14.11 8.79 -21.18
N GLN A 6 -13.55 7.62 -20.86
CA GLN A 6 -13.19 7.26 -19.49
C GLN A 6 -11.99 8.12 -19.10
N ARG A 7 -12.19 8.90 -18.03
CA ARG A 7 -11.10 9.62 -17.40
C ARG A 7 -10.02 8.62 -16.99
N THR A 8 -8.78 9.07 -17.08
CA THR A 8 -7.64 8.30 -16.58
C THR A 8 -7.86 8.03 -15.09
N SER A 9 -7.71 6.78 -14.68
CA SER A 9 -7.95 6.37 -13.30
C SER A 9 -6.76 5.62 -12.72
N VAL A 10 -6.50 5.85 -11.44
CA VAL A 10 -5.50 5.11 -10.66
C VAL A 10 -6.20 4.33 -9.55
N LEU A 11 -5.80 3.07 -9.36
CA LEU A 11 -6.17 2.28 -8.20
C LEU A 11 -4.95 2.11 -7.29
N PHE A 12 -5.03 2.68 -6.09
CA PHE A 12 -4.11 2.38 -5.00
C PHE A 12 -4.55 1.11 -4.29
N LEU A 13 -3.65 0.15 -4.11
CA LEU A 13 -3.87 -1.03 -3.27
C LEU A 13 -2.87 -1.00 -2.12
N ALA A 14 -3.34 -0.88 -0.89
CA ALA A 14 -2.46 -0.72 0.25
C ALA A 14 -3.02 -1.21 1.58
N ASN A 15 -2.10 -1.42 2.52
CA ASN A 15 -2.45 -1.55 3.92
C ASN A 15 -2.99 -0.22 4.49
N SER A 16 -3.40 -0.19 5.77
CA SER A 16 -4.00 1.00 6.41
C SER A 16 -3.08 1.70 7.41
N GLU A 17 -1.90 1.14 7.73
CA GLU A 17 -1.00 1.67 8.75
C GLU A 17 -0.46 3.04 8.38
N HIS A 18 -0.28 3.88 9.41
CA HIS A 18 0.13 5.28 9.27
C HIS A 18 1.42 5.47 8.45
N GLY A 19 2.44 4.65 8.72
CA GLY A 19 3.73 4.74 8.03
C GLY A 19 3.61 4.47 6.53
N GLN A 20 2.75 3.53 6.12
CA GLN A 20 2.63 3.11 4.72
C GLN A 20 1.72 4.04 3.91
N THR A 21 0.62 4.50 4.49
CA THR A 21 -0.44 5.19 3.74
C THR A 21 -0.26 6.69 3.59
N ASN A 22 0.68 7.32 4.32
CA ASN A 22 0.92 8.77 4.19
C ASN A 22 1.32 9.18 2.76
N ILE A 23 2.13 8.38 2.07
CA ILE A 23 2.51 8.66 0.68
C ILE A 23 1.30 8.56 -0.26
N ILE A 24 0.40 7.61 -0.01
CA ILE A 24 -0.83 7.42 -0.81
C ILE A 24 -1.77 8.61 -0.62
N LEU A 25 -1.93 9.09 0.61
CA LEU A 25 -2.70 10.31 0.89
C LEU A 25 -2.07 11.54 0.22
N ALA A 26 -0.74 11.66 0.21
CA ALA A 26 -0.04 12.76 -0.46
C ALA A 26 -0.22 12.72 -1.98
N ILE A 27 -0.07 11.54 -2.61
CA ILE A 27 -0.30 11.38 -4.05
C ILE A 27 -1.78 11.62 -4.37
N THR A 28 -2.70 11.14 -3.52
CA THR A 28 -4.15 11.38 -3.67
C THR A 28 -4.44 12.88 -3.67
N HIS A 29 -3.87 13.64 -2.72
CA HIS A 29 -4.01 15.10 -2.68
C HIS A 29 -3.55 15.74 -3.99
N GLU A 30 -2.36 15.41 -4.47
CA GLU A 30 -1.80 15.97 -5.71
C GLU A 30 -2.68 15.67 -6.93
N LEU A 31 -3.15 14.42 -7.07
CA LEU A 31 -4.05 14.03 -8.16
C LEU A 31 -5.40 14.75 -8.09
N LEU A 32 -5.91 15.02 -6.87
CA LEU A 32 -7.12 15.80 -6.69
C LEU A 32 -6.93 17.28 -7.05
N VAL A 33 -5.79 17.87 -6.73
CA VAL A 33 -5.41 19.24 -7.13
C VAL A 33 -5.33 19.36 -8.66
N ARG A 34 -4.75 18.38 -9.34
CA ARG A 34 -4.66 18.36 -10.81
C ARG A 34 -6.02 18.29 -11.51
N GLY A 35 -6.98 17.56 -10.94
CA GLY A 35 -8.37 17.57 -11.41
C GLY A 35 -8.69 16.66 -12.61
N ASP A 36 -7.70 15.95 -13.16
CA ASP A 36 -7.81 15.19 -14.41
C ASP A 36 -7.84 13.66 -14.22
N VAL A 37 -7.67 13.18 -12.98
CA VAL A 37 -7.58 11.74 -12.64
C VAL A 37 -8.65 11.34 -11.64
N ASP A 38 -9.27 10.18 -11.88
CA ASP A 38 -10.13 9.49 -10.91
C ASP A 38 -9.27 8.59 -10.01
N VAL A 39 -9.39 8.77 -8.70
CA VAL A 39 -8.60 8.13 -7.67
C VAL A 39 -9.43 7.07 -6.95
N HIS A 40 -9.02 5.81 -7.08
CA HIS A 40 -9.59 4.68 -6.37
C HIS A 40 -8.60 4.21 -5.31
N ILE A 41 -9.07 3.95 -4.09
CA ILE A 41 -8.24 3.48 -2.97
C ILE A 41 -8.85 2.20 -2.43
N GLY A 42 -8.21 1.07 -2.71
CA GLY A 42 -8.46 -0.22 -2.06
C GLY A 42 -7.58 -0.36 -0.81
N SER A 43 -8.19 -0.32 0.36
CA SER A 43 -7.50 -0.46 1.65
C SER A 43 -8.48 -0.92 2.74
N PHE A 44 -7.96 -1.31 3.91
CA PHE A 44 -8.78 -1.63 5.08
C PHE A 44 -9.56 -0.41 5.60
N PRO A 45 -10.76 -0.61 6.19
CA PRO A 45 -11.67 0.47 6.62
C PRO A 45 -11.04 1.54 7.53
N ALA A 46 -10.02 1.18 8.29
CA ALA A 46 -9.31 2.12 9.17
C ALA A 46 -8.74 3.36 8.43
N LEU A 47 -8.45 3.25 7.12
CA LEU A 47 -7.92 4.37 6.32
C LEU A 47 -8.99 5.41 5.95
N GLU A 48 -10.27 5.03 5.89
CA GLU A 48 -11.37 5.88 5.37
C GLU A 48 -11.45 7.23 6.11
N ARG A 49 -11.39 7.21 7.45
CA ARG A 49 -11.39 8.43 8.27
C ARG A 49 -10.25 9.40 7.94
N ARG A 50 -9.10 8.89 7.49
CA ARG A 50 -7.95 9.74 7.12
C ARG A 50 -8.11 10.33 5.74
N ILE A 51 -8.77 9.62 4.83
CA ILE A 51 -9.20 10.16 3.55
C ILE A 51 -10.19 11.30 3.79
N ASP A 52 -11.22 11.08 4.62
CA ASP A 52 -12.20 12.11 4.94
C ASP A 52 -11.55 13.36 5.54
N LYS A 53 -10.60 13.17 6.46
CA LYS A 53 -9.83 14.27 7.04
C LYS A 53 -9.00 15.00 5.99
N LEU A 54 -8.27 14.30 5.13
CA LEU A 54 -7.50 14.89 4.02
C LEU A 54 -8.41 15.75 3.13
N LEU A 55 -9.58 15.24 2.80
CA LEU A 55 -10.55 15.90 1.93
C LEU A 55 -11.18 17.13 2.60
N ALA A 56 -11.46 17.08 3.89
CA ALA A 56 -11.99 18.20 4.66
C ALA A 56 -10.94 19.32 4.83
N ASP A 57 -9.72 18.96 5.23
CA ASP A 57 -8.65 19.91 5.54
C ASP A 57 -8.17 20.67 4.28
N ASN A 58 -8.32 20.08 3.08
CA ASN A 58 -7.79 20.62 1.83
C ASN A 58 -8.87 20.95 0.79
N ALA A 59 -10.14 21.00 1.18
CA ALA A 59 -11.27 21.19 0.25
C ALA A 59 -11.12 22.44 -0.64
N SER A 60 -10.52 23.52 -0.12
CA SER A 60 -10.28 24.76 -0.86
C SER A 60 -9.23 24.65 -1.97
N ALA A 61 -8.39 23.61 -1.95
CA ALA A 61 -7.37 23.37 -2.96
C ALA A 61 -7.87 22.55 -4.15
N TYR A 62 -9.08 21.98 -4.07
CA TYR A 62 -9.64 21.10 -5.11
C TYR A 62 -10.72 21.80 -5.93
N ASP A 63 -10.97 21.29 -7.15
CA ASP A 63 -12.13 21.70 -7.95
C ASP A 63 -13.45 21.24 -7.30
N GLY A 64 -14.58 21.86 -7.67
CA GLY A 64 -15.89 21.53 -7.10
C GLY A 64 -16.40 20.10 -7.37
N SER A 65 -15.73 19.33 -8.23
CA SER A 65 -16.08 17.95 -8.58
C SER A 65 -15.21 16.89 -7.89
N PHE A 66 -14.26 17.28 -7.03
CA PHE A 66 -13.29 16.35 -6.45
C PHE A 66 -13.92 15.15 -5.74
N ARG A 67 -15.09 15.34 -5.09
CA ARG A 67 -15.83 14.29 -4.40
C ARG A 67 -16.33 13.18 -5.33
N SER A 68 -16.59 13.48 -6.59
CA SER A 68 -16.99 12.47 -7.58
C SER A 68 -15.79 11.72 -8.17
N ARG A 69 -14.56 12.13 -7.87
CA ARG A 69 -13.33 11.57 -8.41
C ARG A 69 -12.56 10.73 -7.40
N ILE A 70 -12.98 10.67 -6.14
CA ILE A 70 -12.33 9.84 -5.12
C ILE A 70 -13.28 8.73 -4.66
N HIS A 71 -12.80 7.50 -4.73
CA HIS A 71 -13.58 6.30 -4.43
C HIS A 71 -12.81 5.41 -3.47
N PHE A 72 -13.39 5.13 -2.31
CA PHE A 72 -12.84 4.18 -1.35
C PHE A 72 -13.49 2.80 -1.54
N HIS A 73 -12.65 1.77 -1.61
CA HIS A 73 -13.04 0.37 -1.77
C HIS A 73 -12.55 -0.40 -0.54
N PRO A 74 -13.43 -0.69 0.43
CA PRO A 74 -13.01 -1.34 1.67
C PRO A 74 -12.57 -2.78 1.40
N ILE A 75 -11.35 -3.10 1.83
CA ILE A 75 -10.82 -4.46 1.80
C ILE A 75 -11.31 -5.22 3.04
N ARG A 76 -11.83 -6.44 2.81
CA ARG A 76 -12.24 -7.37 3.87
C ARG A 76 -11.05 -8.14 4.45
N GLY A 77 -11.21 -8.69 5.64
CA GLY A 77 -10.17 -9.43 6.35
C GLY A 77 -9.38 -8.55 7.33
N PRO A 78 -8.45 -9.15 8.09
CA PRO A 78 -7.70 -8.43 9.11
C PRO A 78 -6.65 -7.53 8.47
N SER A 79 -6.53 -6.31 8.99
CA SER A 79 -5.44 -5.41 8.64
C SER A 79 -4.11 -5.90 9.19
N ASN A 80 -3.00 -5.35 8.72
CA ASN A 80 -1.68 -5.69 9.24
C ASN A 80 -1.57 -5.36 10.75
N THR A 81 -2.24 -4.29 11.20
CA THR A 81 -2.37 -3.96 12.63
C THR A 81 -3.11 -5.05 13.40
N ASP A 82 -4.21 -5.59 12.87
CA ASP A 82 -4.97 -6.67 13.53
C ASP A 82 -4.14 -7.95 13.64
N VAL A 83 -3.45 -8.30 12.55
CA VAL A 83 -2.50 -9.41 12.50
C VAL A 83 -1.36 -9.21 13.50
N PHE A 84 -0.80 -8.01 13.56
CA PHE A 84 0.27 -7.67 14.49
C PHE A 84 -0.19 -7.80 15.95
N ILE A 85 -1.38 -7.29 16.28
CA ILE A 85 -1.96 -7.40 17.63
C ILE A 85 -2.15 -8.86 18.04
N ARG A 86 -2.55 -9.74 17.10
CA ARG A 86 -2.74 -11.18 17.35
C ARG A 86 -1.46 -11.87 17.83
N THR A 87 -0.29 -11.39 17.43
CA THR A 87 0.99 -11.95 17.90
C THR A 87 1.25 -11.70 19.39
N GLY A 88 0.51 -10.77 20.02
CA GLY A 88 0.75 -10.32 21.40
C GLY A 88 2.02 -9.48 21.58
N LYS A 89 2.77 -9.22 20.50
CA LYS A 89 3.98 -8.39 20.54
C LYS A 89 3.59 -6.92 20.63
N ARG A 90 4.34 -6.16 21.43
CA ARG A 90 4.15 -4.69 21.57
C ARG A 90 4.97 -3.88 20.56
N GLY A 91 5.77 -4.55 19.73
CA GLY A 91 6.73 -3.96 18.81
C GLY A 91 7.80 -4.99 18.41
N ALA A 92 8.59 -4.65 17.39
CA ALA A 92 9.79 -5.40 17.03
C ALA A 92 10.94 -5.08 18.00
N PHE A 93 10.77 -5.45 19.28
CA PHE A 93 11.79 -5.25 20.29
C PHE A 93 12.73 -6.44 20.35
N HIS A 94 14.02 -6.18 20.29
CA HIS A 94 15.05 -7.19 20.47
C HIS A 94 16.22 -6.63 21.32
N PRO A 95 16.97 -7.49 22.02
CA PRO A 95 18.19 -7.06 22.70
C PRO A 95 19.19 -6.40 21.74
N PRO A 96 20.08 -5.52 22.22
CA PRO A 96 21.16 -4.98 21.38
C PRO A 96 22.19 -6.06 21.02
N GLY A 97 22.93 -5.84 19.93
CA GLY A 97 23.99 -6.72 19.44
C GLY A 97 23.54 -7.72 18.37
N TYR A 98 24.51 -8.42 17.77
CA TYR A 98 24.27 -9.30 16.62
C TYR A 98 23.18 -10.36 16.88
N HIS A 99 23.27 -11.09 17.99
CA HIS A 99 22.30 -12.12 18.33
C HIS A 99 20.89 -11.56 18.53
N GLY A 100 20.78 -10.41 19.18
CA GLY A 100 19.50 -9.73 19.34
C GLY A 100 18.94 -9.25 18.00
N ALA A 101 19.77 -8.67 17.12
CA ALA A 101 19.35 -8.28 15.78
C ALA A 101 18.84 -9.47 14.96
N VAL A 102 19.52 -10.62 15.01
CA VAL A 102 19.06 -11.85 14.33
C VAL A 102 17.68 -12.28 14.83
N LEU A 103 17.47 -12.28 16.15
CA LEU A 103 16.15 -12.58 16.74
C LEU A 103 15.09 -11.56 16.31
N GLY A 104 15.46 -10.27 16.26
CA GLY A 104 14.60 -9.19 15.80
C GLY A 104 14.15 -9.39 14.36
N PHE A 105 15.08 -9.73 13.45
CA PHE A 105 14.76 -9.99 12.05
C PHE A 105 13.88 -11.23 11.86
N GLN A 106 14.15 -12.31 12.60
CA GLN A 106 13.30 -13.50 12.57
C GLN A 106 11.86 -13.17 13.00
N SER A 107 11.71 -12.45 14.11
CA SER A 107 10.40 -11.98 14.58
C SER A 107 9.70 -11.10 13.55
N LEU A 108 10.43 -10.17 12.91
CA LEU A 108 9.86 -9.26 11.92
C LEU A 108 9.27 -10.01 10.73
N CYS A 109 9.90 -11.10 10.28
CA CYS A 109 9.37 -11.94 9.22
C CYS A 109 8.10 -12.70 9.65
N GLU A 110 7.97 -13.09 10.91
CA GLU A 110 6.69 -13.65 11.37
C GLU A 110 5.59 -12.59 11.40
N ASP A 111 5.95 -11.36 11.79
CA ASP A 111 5.01 -10.27 11.97
C ASP A 111 4.50 -9.70 10.63
N ILE A 112 5.38 -9.58 9.62
CA ILE A 112 5.02 -9.10 8.28
C ILE A 112 4.16 -10.13 7.51
N TRP A 113 4.27 -11.42 7.82
CA TRP A 113 3.53 -12.49 7.15
C TRP A 113 2.46 -13.14 8.03
N GLY A 114 1.96 -12.42 9.04
CA GLY A 114 1.13 -13.03 10.08
C GLY A 114 -0.29 -13.42 9.66
N TRP A 115 -0.71 -13.23 8.41
CA TRP A 115 -2.01 -13.69 7.89
C TRP A 115 -2.04 -15.23 7.76
N THR A 116 -3.18 -15.84 8.06
CA THR A 116 -3.40 -17.24 7.67
C THR A 116 -3.55 -17.36 6.16
N GLU A 117 -3.46 -18.59 5.64
CA GLU A 117 -3.69 -18.87 4.21
C GLU A 117 -5.07 -18.38 3.77
N GLU A 118 -6.11 -18.67 4.56
CA GLU A 118 -7.49 -18.29 4.25
C GLU A 118 -7.67 -16.77 4.27
N GLU A 119 -7.08 -16.08 5.25
CA GLU A 119 -7.10 -14.62 5.34
C GLU A 119 -6.40 -13.98 4.14
N TYR A 120 -5.23 -14.51 3.76
CA TYR A 120 -4.48 -14.03 2.60
C TYR A 120 -5.29 -14.16 1.31
N VAL A 121 -5.86 -15.34 1.07
CA VAL A 121 -6.66 -15.64 -0.12
C VAL A 121 -7.93 -14.79 -0.16
N ASP A 122 -8.58 -14.55 0.98
CA ASP A 122 -9.78 -13.72 1.04
C ASP A 122 -9.48 -12.25 0.69
N ILE A 123 -8.42 -11.68 1.27
CA ILE A 123 -7.95 -10.33 0.95
C ILE A 123 -7.54 -10.22 -0.53
N TYR A 124 -6.82 -11.22 -1.04
CA TYR A 124 -6.45 -11.30 -2.45
C TYR A 124 -7.67 -11.29 -3.37
N ASN A 125 -8.67 -12.14 -3.10
CA ASN A 125 -9.89 -12.22 -3.90
C ASN A 125 -10.68 -10.91 -3.85
N CYS A 126 -10.75 -10.26 -2.68
CA CYS A 126 -11.32 -8.93 -2.56
C CYS A 126 -10.61 -7.90 -3.45
N CYS A 127 -9.26 -7.91 -3.48
CA CYS A 127 -8.50 -7.05 -4.39
C CYS A 127 -8.81 -7.36 -5.86
N VAL A 128 -8.92 -8.64 -6.24
CA VAL A 128 -9.30 -9.05 -7.60
C VAL A 128 -10.69 -8.54 -7.98
N GLU A 129 -11.67 -8.63 -7.07
CA GLU A 129 -13.02 -8.10 -7.26
C GLU A 129 -13.01 -6.58 -7.48
N ILE A 130 -12.24 -5.84 -6.68
CA ILE A 130 -12.06 -4.38 -6.84
C ILE A 130 -11.45 -4.07 -8.21
N ILE A 131 -10.36 -4.73 -8.58
CA ILE A 131 -9.68 -4.48 -9.87
C ILE A 131 -10.61 -4.74 -11.06
N LYS A 132 -11.37 -5.84 -11.01
CA LYS A 132 -12.34 -6.19 -12.07
C LYS A 132 -13.50 -5.20 -12.17
N THR A 133 -13.91 -4.62 -11.05
CA THR A 133 -15.00 -3.64 -10.98
C THR A 133 -14.54 -2.25 -11.45
N VAL A 134 -13.35 -1.83 -11.01
CA VAL A 134 -12.81 -0.50 -11.30
C VAL A 134 -12.24 -0.41 -12.72
N GLN A 135 -11.59 -1.48 -13.21
CA GLN A 135 -10.82 -1.48 -14.46
C GLN A 135 -9.92 -0.24 -14.61
N PRO A 136 -8.98 -0.01 -13.67
CA PRO A 136 -8.22 1.23 -13.62
C PRO A 136 -7.27 1.39 -14.82
N SER A 137 -6.86 2.60 -15.15
CA SER A 137 -5.80 2.81 -16.16
C SER A 137 -4.43 2.34 -15.67
N VAL A 138 -4.17 2.46 -14.35
CA VAL A 138 -2.94 1.99 -13.71
C VAL A 138 -3.20 1.58 -12.25
N ILE A 139 -2.45 0.59 -11.78
CA ILE A 139 -2.45 0.18 -10.37
C ILE A 139 -1.14 0.63 -9.72
N ALA A 140 -1.24 1.25 -8.55
CA ALA A 140 -0.11 1.54 -7.70
C ALA A 140 -0.27 0.80 -6.36
N ALA A 141 0.58 -0.18 -6.10
CA ALA A 141 0.49 -1.05 -4.94
C ALA A 141 1.55 -0.69 -3.90
N ASP A 142 1.18 -0.67 -2.63
CA ASP A 142 2.12 -0.66 -1.51
C ASP A 142 3.02 -1.90 -1.60
N PHE A 143 4.34 -1.68 -1.49
CA PHE A 143 5.34 -2.74 -1.51
C PHE A 143 5.08 -3.86 -0.50
N PHE A 144 4.60 -3.52 0.69
CA PHE A 144 4.29 -4.46 1.77
C PHE A 144 2.88 -5.05 1.70
N PHE A 145 2.05 -4.62 0.75
CA PHE A 145 0.72 -5.18 0.56
C PHE A 145 0.74 -6.26 -0.53
N LEU A 146 1.24 -7.43 -0.14
CA LEU A 146 1.51 -8.56 -1.04
C LEU A 146 0.25 -9.07 -1.75
N GLN A 147 -0.87 -9.15 -1.03
CA GLN A 147 -2.16 -9.59 -1.55
C GLN A 147 -2.62 -8.70 -2.72
N GLY A 148 -2.49 -7.38 -2.58
CA GLY A 148 -2.82 -6.42 -3.63
C GLY A 148 -1.86 -6.49 -4.83
N ARG A 149 -0.56 -6.69 -4.57
CA ARG A 149 0.46 -6.92 -5.62
C ARG A 149 0.16 -8.16 -6.45
N ASP A 150 -0.12 -9.27 -5.79
CA ASP A 150 -0.43 -10.53 -6.45
C ASP A 150 -1.74 -10.41 -7.25
N ALA A 151 -2.76 -9.76 -6.69
CA ALA A 151 -4.01 -9.50 -7.37
C ALA A 151 -3.81 -8.65 -8.63
N ALA A 152 -3.00 -7.59 -8.56
CA ALA A 152 -2.67 -6.76 -9.72
C ALA A 152 -1.96 -7.57 -10.81
N TYR A 153 -0.94 -8.34 -10.45
CA TYR A 153 -0.20 -9.18 -11.38
C TYR A 153 -1.10 -10.23 -12.06
N ASN A 154 -1.88 -10.97 -11.27
CA ASN A 154 -2.72 -12.07 -11.77
C ASN A 154 -3.95 -11.57 -12.57
N THR A 155 -4.32 -10.31 -12.44
CA THR A 155 -5.37 -9.67 -13.26
C THR A 155 -4.82 -9.01 -14.53
N GLY A 156 -3.52 -9.15 -14.80
CA GLY A 156 -2.89 -8.69 -16.05
C GLY A 156 -2.35 -7.26 -16.01
N TYR A 157 -2.29 -6.64 -14.82
CA TYR A 157 -1.73 -5.29 -14.67
C TYR A 157 -0.24 -5.34 -14.36
N THR A 158 0.51 -4.41 -14.95
CA THR A 158 1.84 -4.05 -14.45
C THR A 158 1.67 -3.00 -13.35
N ALA A 159 1.87 -3.38 -12.09
CA ALA A 159 1.70 -2.49 -10.95
C ALA A 159 2.94 -1.60 -10.73
N ILE A 160 2.70 -0.33 -10.41
CA ILE A 160 3.72 0.57 -9.87
C ILE A 160 3.89 0.23 -8.39
N LEU A 161 5.11 -0.07 -7.95
CA LEU A 161 5.38 -0.34 -6.55
C LEU A 161 5.71 0.96 -5.81
N ILE A 162 4.89 1.28 -4.81
CA ILE A 162 5.12 2.39 -3.90
C ILE A 162 5.90 1.87 -2.69
N ASN A 163 7.06 2.47 -2.45
CA ASN A 163 7.84 2.21 -1.25
C ASN A 163 7.91 3.47 -0.38
N THR A 164 7.76 3.30 0.93
CA THR A 164 7.86 4.38 1.93
C THR A 164 9.27 4.53 2.51
N THR A 165 10.17 3.63 2.12
CA THR A 165 11.59 3.69 2.48
C THR A 165 12.43 4.24 1.33
N SER A 166 13.63 4.73 1.66
CA SER A 166 14.58 5.22 0.65
C SER A 166 14.95 4.11 -0.34
N LEU A 167 15.23 4.49 -1.59
CA LEU A 167 15.67 3.59 -2.66
C LEU A 167 16.87 2.72 -2.21
N THR A 168 17.74 3.25 -1.36
CA THR A 168 18.87 2.51 -0.78
C THR A 168 18.44 1.19 -0.13
N HIS A 169 17.32 1.17 0.60
CA HIS A 169 16.81 -0.03 1.26
C HIS A 169 16.37 -1.12 0.28
N ILE A 170 16.03 -0.75 -0.97
CA ILE A 170 15.68 -1.71 -2.03
C ILE A 170 16.94 -2.23 -2.71
N VAL A 171 17.86 -1.33 -3.07
CA VAL A 171 18.95 -1.66 -3.99
C VAL A 171 20.19 -2.22 -3.31
N LEU A 172 20.37 -2.04 -1.99
CA LEU A 172 21.53 -2.54 -1.27
C LEU A 172 21.64 -4.07 -1.37
N GLY A 173 20.54 -4.79 -1.13
CA GLY A 173 20.53 -6.26 -1.25
C GLY A 173 20.77 -6.79 -2.67
N LEU A 174 20.60 -5.94 -3.68
CA LEU A 174 20.78 -6.30 -5.10
C LEU A 174 22.21 -6.05 -5.59
N GLN A 175 23.09 -5.43 -4.78
CA GLN A 175 24.44 -5.09 -5.20
C GLN A 175 25.32 -6.34 -5.32
N SER A 176 25.89 -6.56 -6.51
CA SER A 176 26.83 -7.66 -6.74
C SER A 176 28.05 -7.58 -5.81
N GLN A 177 28.65 -8.73 -5.52
CA GLN A 177 29.90 -8.85 -4.77
C GLN A 177 29.85 -8.18 -3.39
N SER A 178 28.67 -8.22 -2.76
CA SER A 178 28.42 -7.64 -1.43
C SER A 178 28.81 -6.17 -1.34
N ALA A 179 28.75 -5.42 -2.46
CA ALA A 179 29.18 -4.03 -2.50
C ALA A 179 28.41 -3.12 -1.53
N ALA A 180 27.20 -3.51 -1.14
CA ALA A 180 26.43 -2.87 -0.09
C ALA A 180 27.16 -2.78 1.26
N LEU A 181 28.03 -3.74 1.60
CA LEU A 181 28.71 -3.81 2.89
C LEU A 181 29.88 -2.82 3.04
N TRP A 182 30.42 -2.29 1.92
CA TRP A 182 31.64 -1.49 1.94
C TRP A 182 31.62 -0.23 1.08
N LYS A 183 30.66 -0.09 0.16
CA LYS A 183 30.51 1.14 -0.65
C LYS A 183 29.58 2.18 -0.01
N TYR A 184 28.69 1.75 0.86
CA TYR A 184 27.71 2.62 1.49
C TYR A 184 27.96 2.65 3.00
N PRO A 185 27.97 3.82 3.62
CA PRO A 185 27.97 3.89 5.08
C PRO A 185 26.67 3.27 5.59
N LEU A 186 26.80 2.33 6.53
CA LEU A 186 25.68 1.77 7.30
C LEU A 186 25.22 2.76 8.37
#